data_AF-A0A2S0UFP6-F1
#
_entry.id   AF-A0A2S0UFP6-F1
#
_cell.length_a   1.000
_cell.length_b   1.000
_cell.length_c   1.000
_cell.angle_alpha   90.00
_cell.angle_beta   90.00
_cell.angle_gamma   90.00
#
_symmetry.space_group_name_H-M   'P 1'
#
loop_
_entity.id
_entity.type
_entity.pdbx_description
1 polymer ?
#
loop_
_entity_poly.entity_id
_entity_poly.type
_entity_poly.pdbx_seq_one_letter_code
_entity_poly.pdbx_strand_id
1 'polypeptide(L)'
;MKREELFREIGSIDEDLIEAAGNCEKVKGKRGTSKKWIAALVACLVLYSSTSTALLAMEYYKHQNNEMNIRYLTAEDMKLEPSEEYDAEKFLRALKSDNDEHVYIAINRLVECFNDPKLRIKALNELKPFVAKDNKKIADAAAFAIDVLSKSYQSPNIYKLADGSMIFTLFNNYSDYGSQNVLWRIKDNELKAYLSYSEPSMYIKELIPSPDRKLVAVVTCSNKSEFIEILNTEEDKVSPELVESARVKFGAQNHLDTWIRSDHENYSYTNNIEWKGNDTLEFEGSLAYQDTEIIKDVKVAYEFSKKDIAVTELNQGK
;
A
#
# COMPACT_ATOMS: atom_id res chain seq x y z
N MET A 1 -11.67 32.62 -18.46
CA MET A 1 -12.16 31.56 -17.57
C MET A 1 -12.18 32.09 -16.16
N LYS A 2 -13.36 32.27 -15.58
CA LYS A 2 -13.51 32.85 -14.24
C LYS A 2 -13.29 31.75 -13.21
N ARG A 3 -12.74 32.09 -12.04
CA ARG A 3 -12.45 31.16 -10.93
C ARG A 3 -13.65 30.26 -10.56
N GLU A 4 -14.85 30.76 -10.80
CA GLU A 4 -16.15 30.10 -10.59
C GLU A 4 -16.43 28.92 -11.53
N GLU A 5 -15.86 28.89 -12.73
CA GLU A 5 -15.99 27.76 -13.67
C GLU A 5 -15.13 26.57 -13.23
N LEU A 6 -13.96 26.84 -12.62
CA LEU A 6 -13.04 25.83 -12.10
C LEU A 6 -13.62 25.07 -10.89
N PHE A 7 -14.48 25.73 -10.09
CA PHE A 7 -15.11 25.12 -8.92
C PHE A 7 -16.38 24.31 -9.25
N ARG A 8 -16.94 24.47 -10.46
CA ARG A 8 -18.08 23.65 -10.94
C ARG A 8 -17.64 22.34 -11.60
N GLU A 9 -16.38 22.25 -12.03
CA GLU A 9 -15.84 21.07 -12.72
C GLU A 9 -15.33 19.99 -11.75
N ILE A 10 -15.08 20.34 -10.48
CA ILE A 10 -14.62 19.44 -9.40
C ILE A 10 -15.81 19.06 -8.51
N GLY A 11 -16.83 18.46 -9.12
CA GLY A 11 -18.12 18.17 -8.49
C GLY A 11 -18.03 17.31 -7.24
N SER A 12 -18.40 17.91 -6.10
CA SER A 12 -19.28 17.39 -5.03
C SER A 12 -18.91 18.05 -3.69
N ILE A 13 -19.17 19.36 -3.58
CA ILE A 13 -19.23 20.06 -2.29
C ILE A 13 -20.68 20.46 -2.08
N ASP A 14 -21.20 20.08 -0.90
CA ASP A 14 -22.55 20.30 -0.42
C ASP A 14 -23.05 21.75 -0.68
N GLU A 15 -24.23 21.91 -1.28
CA GLU A 15 -24.78 23.23 -1.65
C GLU A 15 -25.01 24.12 -0.41
N ASP A 16 -25.18 23.51 0.77
CA ASP A 16 -25.34 24.19 2.06
C ASP A 16 -24.07 24.95 2.51
N LEU A 17 -22.87 24.51 2.07
CA LEU A 17 -21.61 25.20 2.38
C LEU A 17 -21.37 26.43 1.48
N ILE A 18 -21.96 26.45 0.29
CA ILE A 18 -21.93 27.61 -0.62
C ILE A 18 -22.87 28.70 -0.12
N GLU A 19 -24.04 28.33 0.42
CA GLU A 19 -24.99 29.29 0.99
C GLU A 19 -24.46 29.94 2.29
N ALA A 20 -23.69 29.19 3.10
CA ALA A 20 -22.99 29.73 4.26
C ALA A 20 -21.88 30.75 3.91
N ALA A 21 -21.24 30.60 2.74
CA ALA A 21 -20.24 31.54 2.24
C ALA A 21 -20.87 32.77 1.54
N GLY A 22 -22.09 32.66 1.01
CA GLY A 22 -22.81 33.73 0.32
C GLY A 22 -23.49 34.77 1.23
N ASN A 23 -23.69 34.45 2.51
CA ASN A 23 -24.46 35.29 3.44
C ASN A 23 -23.64 36.27 4.29
N CYS A 24 -22.34 36.43 4.01
CA CYS A 24 -21.52 37.46 4.64
C CYS A 24 -21.65 38.85 3.98
N GLU A 25 -22.85 39.30 3.63
CA GLU A 25 -23.10 40.74 3.38
C GLU A 25 -24.59 41.08 3.42
N LYS A 26 -25.07 41.51 4.59
CA LYS A 26 -26.08 42.59 4.78
C LYS A 26 -26.43 42.75 6.26
N VAL A 27 -25.67 43.59 6.97
CA VAL A 27 -26.23 44.34 8.10
C VAL A 27 -25.88 45.82 7.93
N LYS A 28 -26.90 46.61 7.60
CA LYS A 28 -26.86 48.08 7.64
C LYS A 28 -26.75 48.55 9.09
N GLY A 29 -25.76 49.36 9.42
CA GLY A 29 -25.70 50.07 10.71
C GLY A 29 -24.54 51.07 10.81
N LYS A 30 -24.86 52.34 11.00
CA LYS A 30 -23.94 53.51 11.10
C LYS A 30 -23.00 53.46 12.32
N ARG A 31 -21.72 53.80 12.15
CA ARG A 31 -21.00 54.96 12.75
C ARG A 31 -19.48 54.82 12.61
N GLY A 32 -18.82 55.96 12.40
CA GLY A 32 -17.43 56.05 11.93
C GLY A 32 -16.38 55.60 12.93
N THR A 33 -15.44 54.81 12.42
CA THR A 33 -14.09 54.62 12.95
C THR A 33 -13.10 54.72 11.79
N SER A 34 -11.93 55.29 12.04
CA SER A 34 -10.91 55.61 11.04
C SER A 34 -10.51 54.36 10.24
N LYS A 35 -10.81 54.38 8.93
CA LYS A 35 -10.48 53.31 7.96
C LYS A 35 -9.02 52.88 7.97
N LYS A 36 -8.10 53.70 8.49
CA LYS A 36 -6.66 53.41 8.58
C LYS A 36 -6.32 52.35 9.63
N TRP A 37 -7.06 52.28 10.75
CA TRP A 37 -6.80 51.31 11.81
C TRP A 37 -7.31 49.91 11.46
N ILE A 38 -8.46 49.82 10.78
CA ILE A 38 -9.01 48.54 10.29
C ILE A 38 -8.10 47.97 9.18
N ALA A 39 -7.60 48.81 8.27
CA ALA A 39 -6.66 48.38 7.24
C ALA A 39 -5.33 47.86 7.82
N ALA A 40 -4.80 48.50 8.88
CA ALA A 40 -3.59 48.04 9.55
C ALA A 40 -3.80 46.71 10.29
N LEU A 41 -4.97 46.52 10.92
CA LEU A 41 -5.32 45.27 11.62
C LEU A 41 -5.54 44.11 10.63
N VAL A 42 -6.17 44.38 9.48
CA VAL A 42 -6.30 43.41 8.38
C VAL A 42 -4.94 43.08 7.77
N ALA A 43 -4.05 44.07 7.57
CA ALA A 43 -2.70 43.81 7.08
C ALA A 43 -1.86 42.98 8.06
N CYS A 44 -1.98 43.22 9.37
CA CYS A 44 -1.32 42.40 10.40
C CYS A 44 -1.90 40.99 10.46
N LEU A 45 -3.22 40.81 10.31
CA LEU A 45 -3.86 39.48 10.26
C LEU A 45 -3.47 38.71 8.98
N VAL A 46 -3.30 39.40 7.85
CA VAL A 46 -2.83 38.80 6.58
C VAL A 46 -1.34 38.44 6.64
N LEU A 47 -0.53 39.24 7.34
CA LEU A 47 0.89 38.94 7.57
C LEU A 47 1.09 37.84 8.60
N TYR A 48 0.25 37.76 9.63
CA TYR A 48 0.29 36.69 10.64
C TYR A 48 -0.28 35.39 10.08
N SER A 49 -1.31 35.45 9.24
CA SER A 49 -1.80 34.28 8.53
C SER A 49 -0.76 33.82 7.50
N SER A 50 -0.11 34.70 6.74
CA SER A 50 0.89 34.28 5.75
C SER A 50 2.16 33.65 6.36
N THR A 51 2.61 34.09 7.54
CA THR A 51 3.72 33.44 8.25
C THR A 51 3.30 32.13 8.92
N SER A 52 2.06 32.03 9.40
CA SER A 52 1.49 30.78 9.91
C SER A 52 1.26 29.76 8.80
N THR A 53 0.82 30.19 7.61
CA THR A 53 0.69 29.34 6.42
C THR A 53 2.04 28.95 5.86
N ALA A 54 3.08 29.80 5.96
CA ALA A 54 4.44 29.45 5.57
C ALA A 54 5.10 28.47 6.55
N LEU A 55 4.83 28.59 7.85
CA LEU A 55 5.28 27.63 8.88
C LEU A 55 4.53 26.31 8.76
N LEU A 56 3.21 26.33 8.60
CA LEU A 56 2.40 25.15 8.31
C LEU A 56 2.75 24.52 6.96
N ALA A 57 3.09 25.32 5.94
CA ALA A 57 3.58 24.81 4.67
C ALA A 57 4.98 24.19 4.84
N MET A 58 5.88 24.80 5.64
CA MET A 58 7.17 24.17 5.96
C MET A 58 7.00 22.88 6.76
N GLU A 59 6.11 22.83 7.75
CA GLU A 59 5.78 21.62 8.48
C GLU A 59 5.09 20.58 7.58
N TYR A 60 4.23 21.01 6.66
CA TYR A 60 3.59 20.18 5.65
C TYR A 60 4.61 19.64 4.64
N TYR A 61 5.54 20.44 4.12
CA TYR A 61 6.63 20.00 3.24
C TYR A 61 7.62 19.10 3.99
N LYS A 62 7.87 19.36 5.28
CA LYS A 62 8.71 18.50 6.13
C LYS A 62 7.99 17.18 6.45
N HIS A 63 6.68 17.20 6.63
CA HIS A 63 5.84 16.01 6.76
C HIS A 63 5.70 15.26 5.44
N GLN A 64 5.66 15.94 4.28
CA GLN A 64 5.59 15.34 2.95
C GLN A 64 6.94 14.72 2.53
N ASN A 65 8.07 15.28 2.99
CA ASN A 65 9.37 14.62 2.87
C ASN A 65 9.52 13.41 3.82
N ASN A 66 8.83 13.41 4.97
CA ASN A 66 8.81 12.27 5.89
C ASN A 66 7.80 11.18 5.44
N GLU A 67 6.67 11.61 4.90
CA GLU A 67 5.63 10.79 4.29
C GLU A 67 5.72 10.91 2.79
N MET A 68 6.68 10.16 2.28
CA MET A 68 6.93 9.86 0.89
C MET A 68 5.68 9.13 0.29
N ASN A 69 4.52 9.79 0.21
CA ASN A 69 3.20 9.25 -0.21
C ASN A 69 3.00 9.47 -1.73
N ILE A 70 3.00 8.40 -2.53
CA ILE A 70 2.72 8.48 -3.97
C ILE A 70 1.59 7.50 -4.28
N ARG A 71 0.35 7.99 -4.18
CA ARG A 71 -0.87 7.20 -4.48
C ARG A 71 -1.10 6.91 -5.97
N TYR A 72 -0.20 7.34 -6.86
CA TYR A 72 -0.38 7.25 -8.30
C TYR A 72 0.97 7.12 -9.01
N LEU A 73 1.53 5.90 -9.02
CA LEU A 73 2.57 5.53 -9.98
C LEU A 73 2.00 4.47 -10.91
N THR A 74 2.11 4.70 -12.20
CA THR A 74 1.91 3.67 -13.21
C THR A 74 3.19 2.82 -13.32
N ALA A 75 3.10 1.64 -13.95
CA ALA A 75 4.27 0.81 -14.25
C ALA A 75 5.34 1.56 -15.09
N GLU A 76 5.01 2.72 -15.66
CA GLU A 76 5.92 3.59 -16.40
C GLU A 76 6.70 4.55 -15.49
N ASP A 77 6.13 5.00 -14.37
CA ASP A 77 6.80 5.92 -13.44
C ASP A 77 7.83 5.19 -12.54
N MET A 78 7.61 3.88 -12.32
CA MET A 78 8.58 2.98 -11.66
C MET A 78 9.79 2.65 -12.56
N LYS A 79 9.75 3.07 -13.83
CA LYS A 79 10.87 2.91 -14.77
C LYS A 79 11.85 4.07 -14.59
N LEU A 80 12.76 3.92 -13.63
CA LEU A 80 14.17 4.08 -13.99
C LEU A 80 14.41 3.08 -15.15
N GLU A 81 14.26 3.47 -16.42
CA GLU A 81 14.12 2.59 -17.59
C GLU A 81 14.94 1.30 -17.54
N PRO A 82 14.33 0.10 -17.38
CA PRO A 82 15.05 -1.15 -17.42
C PRO A 82 14.96 -1.81 -18.81
N SER A 83 16.07 -2.38 -19.27
CA SER A 83 16.00 -3.63 -20.03
C SER A 83 15.23 -4.66 -19.21
N GLU A 84 14.56 -5.61 -19.86
CA GLU A 84 13.87 -6.73 -19.20
C GLU A 84 14.80 -7.57 -18.28
N GLU A 85 16.12 -7.38 -18.38
CA GLU A 85 17.13 -8.02 -17.54
C GLU A 85 17.58 -7.14 -16.35
N TYR A 86 17.73 -7.78 -15.19
CA TYR A 86 18.32 -7.21 -13.98
C TYR A 86 19.75 -6.68 -14.21
N ASP A 87 19.99 -5.39 -13.94
CA ASP A 87 21.31 -4.76 -14.01
C ASP A 87 21.75 -4.21 -12.65
N ALA A 88 22.59 -4.98 -11.95
CA ALA A 88 23.15 -4.60 -10.66
C ALA A 88 23.96 -3.29 -10.70
N GLU A 89 24.72 -3.03 -11.78
CA GLU A 89 25.58 -1.84 -11.89
C GLU A 89 24.76 -0.57 -12.06
N LYS A 90 23.59 -0.66 -12.70
CA LYS A 90 22.63 0.44 -12.73
C LYS A 90 22.12 0.80 -11.33
N PHE A 91 21.72 -0.19 -10.53
CA PHE A 91 21.25 0.07 -9.16
C PHE A 91 22.37 0.59 -8.24
N LEU A 92 23.58 0.04 -8.37
CA LEU A 92 24.76 0.56 -7.66
C LEU A 92 25.06 2.03 -8.01
N ARG A 93 24.87 2.44 -9.28
CA ARG A 93 24.97 3.85 -9.68
C ARG A 93 23.85 4.71 -9.10
N ALA A 94 22.62 4.19 -9.07
CA ALA A 94 21.45 4.90 -8.56
C ALA A 94 21.52 5.20 -7.06
N LEU A 95 22.32 4.45 -6.27
CA LEU A 95 22.62 4.79 -4.88
C LEU A 95 23.23 6.19 -4.68
N LYS A 96 23.85 6.75 -5.72
CA LYS A 96 24.45 8.09 -5.70
C LYS A 96 23.50 9.19 -6.15
N SER A 97 22.23 8.86 -6.40
CA SER A 97 21.23 9.84 -6.80
C SER A 97 20.89 10.76 -5.63
N ASP A 98 20.67 12.05 -5.93
CA ASP A 98 20.08 13.00 -4.99
C ASP A 98 18.56 12.79 -4.82
N ASN A 99 17.95 11.88 -5.60
CA ASN A 99 16.54 11.49 -5.46
C ASN A 99 16.42 10.30 -4.50
N ASP A 100 15.81 10.54 -3.34
CA ASP A 100 15.57 9.52 -2.31
C ASP A 100 14.73 8.33 -2.81
N GLU A 101 13.80 8.55 -3.75
CA GLU A 101 13.04 7.47 -4.39
C GLU A 101 13.93 6.53 -5.20
N HIS A 102 14.82 7.09 -6.03
CA HIS A 102 15.76 6.29 -6.81
C HIS A 102 16.69 5.49 -5.92
N VAL A 103 17.14 6.09 -4.82
CA VAL A 103 17.97 5.43 -3.81
C VAL A 103 17.18 4.29 -3.15
N TYR A 104 15.94 4.53 -2.74
CA TYR A 104 15.07 3.53 -2.13
C TYR A 104 14.82 2.34 -3.07
N ILE A 105 14.48 2.58 -4.33
CA ILE A 105 14.31 1.53 -5.34
C ILE A 105 15.62 0.77 -5.52
N ALA A 106 16.74 1.46 -5.69
CA ALA A 106 18.04 0.84 -5.87
C ALA A 106 18.41 -0.10 -4.71
N ILE A 107 18.21 0.34 -3.46
CA ILE A 107 18.48 -0.47 -2.27
C ILE A 107 17.68 -1.78 -2.29
N ASN A 108 16.37 -1.69 -2.56
CA ASN A 108 15.51 -2.86 -2.60
C ASN A 108 15.92 -3.83 -3.73
N ARG A 109 16.16 -3.31 -4.93
CA ARG A 109 16.57 -4.11 -6.11
C ARG A 109 17.97 -4.71 -5.96
N LEU A 110 18.86 -4.14 -5.15
CA LEU A 110 20.19 -4.74 -4.90
C LEU A 110 20.14 -6.07 -4.17
N VAL A 111 19.02 -6.44 -3.55
CA VAL A 111 18.81 -7.77 -2.95
C VAL A 111 18.94 -8.88 -4.00
N GLU A 112 18.58 -8.64 -5.25
CA GLU A 112 18.70 -9.60 -6.36
C GLU A 112 20.15 -10.03 -6.67
N CYS A 113 21.16 -9.30 -6.19
CA CYS A 113 22.55 -9.74 -6.23
C CYS A 113 22.85 -10.99 -5.39
N PHE A 114 21.90 -11.46 -4.57
CA PHE A 114 22.09 -12.52 -3.58
C PHE A 114 22.80 -13.78 -4.12
N ASN A 115 22.47 -14.18 -5.35
CA ASN A 115 22.99 -15.39 -5.98
C ASN A 115 24.42 -15.24 -6.51
N ASP A 116 24.88 -14.02 -6.81
CA ASP A 116 26.25 -13.75 -7.25
C ASP A 116 27.13 -13.34 -6.04
N PRO A 117 28.11 -14.15 -5.62
CA PRO A 117 28.93 -13.83 -4.45
C PRO A 117 29.72 -12.52 -4.58
N LYS A 118 30.20 -12.17 -5.78
CA LYS A 118 31.00 -10.96 -6.01
C LYS A 118 30.11 -9.73 -5.94
N LEU A 119 28.98 -9.74 -6.64
CA LEU A 119 28.02 -8.64 -6.62
C LEU A 119 27.37 -8.49 -5.25
N ARG A 120 27.05 -9.58 -4.56
CA ARG A 120 26.52 -9.57 -3.18
C ARG A 120 27.46 -8.86 -2.22
N ILE A 121 28.76 -9.17 -2.24
CA ILE A 121 29.76 -8.51 -1.38
C ILE A 121 29.87 -7.02 -1.73
N LYS A 122 29.85 -6.67 -3.02
CA LYS A 122 29.88 -5.28 -3.48
C LYS A 122 28.66 -4.51 -2.98
N ALA A 123 27.45 -5.03 -3.21
CA ALA A 123 26.21 -4.45 -2.74
C ALA A 123 26.19 -4.27 -1.21
N LEU A 124 26.61 -5.29 -0.44
CA LEU A 124 26.70 -5.21 1.02
C LEU A 124 27.57 -4.05 1.51
N ASN A 125 28.70 -3.79 0.84
CA ASN A 125 29.59 -2.70 1.25
C ASN A 125 29.01 -1.33 0.90
N GLU A 126 28.38 -1.20 -0.27
CA GLU A 126 27.75 0.05 -0.72
C GLU A 126 26.47 0.38 0.07
N LEU A 127 25.76 -0.62 0.61
CA LEU A 127 24.53 -0.42 1.38
C LEU A 127 24.76 0.01 2.83
N LYS A 128 25.89 -0.38 3.45
CA LYS A 128 26.18 -0.09 4.87
C LYS A 128 26.00 1.37 5.29
N PRO A 129 26.43 2.39 4.51
CA PRO A 129 26.25 3.79 4.88
C PRO A 129 24.78 4.21 4.99
N PHE A 130 23.86 3.55 4.29
CA PHE A 130 22.44 3.95 4.24
C PHE A 130 21.66 3.58 5.50
N VAL A 131 22.16 2.63 6.32
CA VAL A 131 21.53 2.24 7.59
C VAL A 131 21.50 3.40 8.59
N ALA A 132 22.44 4.34 8.49
CA ALA A 132 22.53 5.52 9.35
C ALA A 132 21.96 6.79 8.71
N LYS A 133 21.21 6.68 7.60
CA LYS A 133 20.63 7.84 6.91
C LYS A 133 19.46 8.40 7.73
N ASP A 134 19.33 9.72 7.77
CA ASP A 134 18.21 10.40 8.46
C ASP A 134 16.84 10.02 7.89
N ASN A 135 16.78 9.72 6.59
CA ASN A 135 15.56 9.20 5.96
C ASN A 135 15.30 7.76 6.42
N LYS A 136 14.34 7.61 7.34
CA LYS A 136 13.98 6.33 7.94
C LYS A 136 13.55 5.28 6.92
N LYS A 137 12.83 5.65 5.83
CA LYS A 137 12.40 4.68 4.79
C LYS A 137 13.63 4.04 4.13
N ILE A 138 14.64 4.86 3.83
CA ILE A 138 15.89 4.40 3.23
C ILE A 138 16.72 3.58 4.22
N ALA A 139 16.81 4.02 5.48
CA ALA A 139 17.54 3.30 6.52
C ALA A 139 16.94 1.91 6.79
N ASP A 140 15.61 1.82 6.91
CA ASP A 140 14.90 0.56 7.13
C ASP A 140 15.04 -0.38 5.91
N ALA A 141 14.95 0.14 4.69
CA ALA A 141 15.20 -0.63 3.47
C ALA A 141 16.64 -1.15 3.37
N ALA A 142 17.63 -0.31 3.72
CA ALA A 142 19.04 -0.71 3.72
C ALA A 142 19.30 -1.80 4.76
N ALA A 143 18.73 -1.67 5.96
CA ALA A 143 18.83 -2.67 7.01
C ALA A 143 18.22 -4.00 6.56
N PHE A 144 17.04 -3.98 5.93
CA PHE A 144 16.41 -5.17 5.37
C PHE A 144 17.26 -5.81 4.26
N ALA A 145 17.72 -5.03 3.29
CA ALA A 145 18.53 -5.54 2.18
C ALA A 145 19.85 -6.16 2.67
N ILE A 146 20.51 -5.54 3.65
CA ILE A 146 21.72 -6.08 4.29
C ILE A 146 21.40 -7.37 5.03
N ASP A 147 20.29 -7.44 5.76
CA ASP A 147 19.89 -8.65 6.49
C ASP A 147 19.70 -9.86 5.57
N VAL A 148 19.11 -9.65 4.39
CA VAL A 148 18.99 -10.66 3.35
C VAL A 148 20.35 -11.02 2.74
N LEU A 149 21.10 -10.02 2.26
CA LEU A 149 22.37 -10.24 1.54
C LEU A 149 23.48 -10.82 2.44
N SER A 150 23.47 -10.50 3.74
CA SER A 150 24.41 -11.04 4.73
C SER A 150 23.97 -12.39 5.29
N LYS A 151 22.76 -12.84 4.95
CA LYS A 151 22.15 -14.10 5.40
C LYS A 151 21.93 -14.16 6.92
N SER A 152 21.75 -13.00 7.57
CA SER A 152 21.44 -12.98 9.00
C SER A 152 19.96 -13.29 9.25
N TYR A 153 19.06 -12.90 8.35
CA TYR A 153 17.62 -13.22 8.39
C TYR A 153 16.97 -12.94 9.76
N GLN A 154 17.24 -11.77 10.31
CA GLN A 154 16.74 -11.27 11.59
C GLN A 154 15.53 -10.34 11.44
N SER A 155 15.26 -9.83 10.23
CA SER A 155 14.14 -8.95 9.97
C SER A 155 12.81 -9.66 10.25
N PRO A 156 11.84 -8.99 10.93
CA PRO A 156 10.50 -9.54 11.12
C PRO A 156 9.74 -9.71 9.80
N ASN A 157 10.18 -9.06 8.72
CA ASN A 157 9.57 -9.16 7.40
C ASN A 157 10.08 -10.36 6.59
N ILE A 158 10.92 -11.22 7.19
CA ILE A 158 11.40 -12.47 6.59
C ILE A 158 10.73 -13.65 7.28
N TYR A 159 9.80 -14.29 6.58
CA TYR A 159 9.01 -15.37 7.12
C TYR A 159 9.66 -16.71 6.80
N LYS A 160 10.12 -17.43 7.83
CA LYS A 160 10.69 -18.78 7.72
C LYS A 160 9.56 -19.82 7.67
N LEU A 161 9.58 -20.69 6.68
CA LEU A 161 8.55 -21.69 6.40
C LEU A 161 8.96 -23.10 6.84
N ALA A 162 7.98 -24.00 6.93
CA ALA A 162 8.17 -25.39 7.39
C ALA A 162 9.14 -26.18 6.51
N ASP A 163 9.16 -25.88 5.21
CA ASP A 163 10.01 -26.52 4.21
C ASP A 163 11.46 -26.02 4.23
N GLY A 164 11.81 -25.16 5.19
CA GLY A 164 13.13 -24.56 5.34
C GLY A 164 13.37 -23.35 4.44
N SER A 165 12.41 -22.98 3.58
CA SER A 165 12.51 -21.77 2.78
C SER A 165 12.14 -20.51 3.58
N MET A 166 12.52 -19.36 3.04
CA MET A 166 12.13 -18.05 3.55
C MET A 166 11.40 -17.29 2.46
N ILE A 167 10.33 -16.58 2.81
CA ILE A 167 9.60 -15.71 1.91
C ILE A 167 9.51 -14.29 2.46
N PHE A 168 9.46 -13.32 1.56
CA PHE A 168 9.38 -11.90 1.90
C PHE A 168 9.04 -11.06 0.66
N THR A 169 8.68 -9.80 0.88
CA THR A 169 8.65 -8.76 -0.14
C THR A 169 9.87 -7.85 0.02
N LEU A 170 10.30 -7.20 -1.05
CA LEU A 170 11.40 -6.22 -0.97
C LEU A 170 10.88 -4.89 -0.42
N PHE A 171 9.78 -4.41 -1.01
CA PHE A 171 9.18 -3.12 -0.72
C PHE A 171 8.20 -3.19 0.45
N ASN A 172 8.74 -3.37 1.66
CA ASN A 172 7.94 -3.47 2.89
C ASN A 172 7.38 -2.10 3.31
N ASN A 173 6.09 -2.06 3.71
CA ASN A 173 5.40 -0.90 4.32
C ASN A 173 5.28 0.37 3.48
N TYR A 174 5.64 0.34 2.20
CA TYR A 174 5.59 1.52 1.33
C TYR A 174 5.03 1.15 -0.04
N SER A 175 3.69 1.10 -0.11
CA SER A 175 2.92 0.98 -1.37
C SER A 175 3.21 2.14 -2.33
N ASP A 176 3.79 3.23 -1.84
CA ASP A 176 4.09 4.47 -2.55
C ASP A 176 5.09 4.31 -3.70
N TYR A 177 5.94 3.27 -3.73
CA TYR A 177 7.08 3.22 -4.65
C TYR A 177 7.00 2.15 -5.74
N GLY A 178 5.86 1.46 -5.84
CA GLY A 178 5.71 0.40 -6.81
C GLY A 178 6.46 -0.87 -6.45
N SER A 179 5.77 -1.80 -5.81
CA SER A 179 6.42 -2.92 -5.12
C SER A 179 6.93 -4.05 -6.05
N GLN A 180 6.83 -3.87 -7.38
CA GLN A 180 6.90 -4.93 -8.41
C GLN A 180 6.00 -6.16 -8.13
N ASN A 181 5.25 -6.13 -7.02
CA ASN A 181 4.32 -7.13 -6.50
C ASN A 181 4.89 -8.54 -6.59
N VAL A 182 6.17 -8.68 -6.24
CA VAL A 182 6.87 -9.97 -6.28
C VAL A 182 7.04 -10.50 -4.86
N LEU A 183 6.58 -11.72 -4.65
CA LEU A 183 6.96 -12.54 -3.52
C LEU A 183 8.30 -13.22 -3.82
N TRP A 184 9.30 -12.95 -3.00
CA TRP A 184 10.63 -13.53 -3.13
C TRP A 184 10.76 -14.74 -2.22
N ARG A 185 11.52 -15.74 -2.67
CA ARG A 185 11.83 -16.94 -1.89
C ARG A 185 13.32 -17.22 -1.88
N ILE A 186 13.85 -17.52 -0.70
CA ILE A 186 15.16 -18.14 -0.53
C ILE A 186 14.96 -19.59 -0.15
N LYS A 187 15.44 -20.52 -0.96
CA LYS A 187 15.48 -21.96 -0.67
C LYS A 187 16.81 -22.53 -1.14
N ASP A 188 17.40 -23.44 -0.37
CA ASP A 188 18.70 -24.05 -0.68
C ASP A 188 19.80 -23.02 -0.99
N ASN A 189 19.75 -21.88 -0.28
CA ASN A 189 20.67 -20.76 -0.44
C ASN A 189 20.64 -20.09 -1.84
N GLU A 190 19.49 -20.16 -2.51
CA GLU A 190 19.22 -19.50 -3.78
C GLU A 190 18.00 -18.59 -3.64
N LEU A 191 18.13 -17.32 -4.07
CA LEU A 191 17.04 -16.35 -4.13
C LEU A 191 16.35 -16.45 -5.49
N LYS A 192 15.01 -16.51 -5.50
CA LYS A 192 14.19 -16.46 -6.72
C LYS A 192 12.95 -15.61 -6.51
N ALA A 193 12.47 -14.99 -7.59
CA ALA A 193 11.09 -14.55 -7.67
C ALA A 193 10.21 -15.79 -7.62
N TYR A 194 9.33 -15.88 -6.62
CA TYR A 194 8.48 -17.05 -6.41
C TYR A 194 7.14 -16.88 -7.11
N LEU A 195 6.47 -15.76 -6.85
CA LEU A 195 5.21 -15.37 -7.48
C LEU A 195 5.22 -13.88 -7.74
N SER A 196 4.60 -13.47 -8.85
CA SER A 196 4.40 -12.07 -9.20
C SER A 196 2.92 -11.83 -9.42
N TYR A 197 2.40 -10.74 -8.88
CA TYR A 197 1.01 -10.36 -9.01
C TYR A 197 0.83 -9.27 -10.07
N SER A 198 -0.23 -9.41 -10.85
CA SER A 198 -0.67 -8.40 -11.83
C SER A 198 -1.97 -7.74 -11.38
N GLU A 199 -2.38 -6.70 -12.09
CA GLU A 199 -3.71 -6.10 -11.93
C GLU A 199 -4.81 -7.20 -11.92
N PRO A 200 -5.80 -7.10 -11.00
CA PRO A 200 -6.03 -5.99 -10.06
C PRO A 200 -5.20 -6.06 -8.76
N SER A 201 -4.43 -7.11 -8.51
CA SER A 201 -3.54 -7.23 -7.33
C SER A 201 -2.28 -6.36 -7.47
N MET A 202 -2.43 -5.07 -7.17
CA MET A 202 -1.42 -4.05 -7.45
C MET A 202 -0.31 -3.89 -6.41
N TYR A 203 -0.44 -4.45 -5.20
CA TYR A 203 0.66 -4.56 -4.23
C TYR A 203 0.35 -5.60 -3.16
N ILE A 204 1.41 -6.19 -2.59
CA ILE A 204 1.30 -7.12 -1.46
C ILE A 204 1.23 -6.28 -0.18
N LYS A 205 0.10 -6.34 0.51
CA LYS A 205 -0.15 -5.63 1.77
C LYS A 205 0.47 -6.36 2.95
N GLU A 206 0.26 -7.68 3.02
CA GLU A 206 0.63 -8.47 4.18
C GLU A 206 0.88 -9.94 3.80
N LEU A 207 1.76 -10.59 4.56
CA LEU A 207 2.01 -12.03 4.51
C LEU A 207 1.74 -12.60 5.89
N ILE A 208 0.87 -13.61 5.98
CA ILE A 208 0.45 -14.20 7.25
C ILE A 208 0.70 -15.72 7.20
N PRO A 209 1.85 -16.21 7.69
CA PRO A 209 2.10 -17.65 7.78
C PRO A 209 1.17 -18.35 8.77
N SER A 210 0.79 -19.58 8.47
CA SER A 210 0.10 -20.46 9.41
C SER A 210 0.98 -20.75 10.63
N PRO A 211 0.41 -21.17 11.77
CA PRO A 211 1.19 -21.47 12.97
C PRO A 211 2.27 -22.55 12.76
N ASP A 212 1.98 -23.57 11.95
CA ASP A 212 2.95 -24.59 11.55
C ASP A 212 3.84 -24.17 10.36
N ARG A 213 3.59 -22.99 9.79
CA ARG A 213 4.35 -22.35 8.71
C ARG A 213 4.36 -23.12 7.40
N LYS A 214 3.39 -24.01 7.17
CA LYS A 214 3.21 -24.73 5.91
C LYS A 214 2.43 -23.91 4.89
N LEU A 215 1.48 -23.14 5.37
CA LEU A 215 0.63 -22.28 4.57
C LEU A 215 0.99 -20.81 4.81
N VAL A 216 0.73 -19.97 3.82
CA VAL A 216 0.91 -18.52 3.92
C VAL A 216 -0.26 -17.86 3.24
N ALA A 217 -1.01 -17.05 3.97
CA ALA A 217 -1.98 -16.15 3.37
C ALA A 217 -1.24 -14.93 2.83
N VAL A 218 -1.45 -14.61 1.56
CA VAL A 218 -0.94 -13.43 0.89
C VAL A 218 -2.10 -12.49 0.67
N VAL A 219 -2.02 -11.32 1.29
CA VAL A 219 -3.02 -10.27 1.13
C VAL A 219 -2.47 -9.29 0.11
N THR A 220 -3.15 -9.17 -1.02
CA THR A 220 -2.86 -8.15 -2.03
C THR A 220 -3.99 -7.14 -2.07
N CYS A 221 -3.72 -5.97 -2.61
CA CYS A 221 -4.74 -4.96 -2.79
C CYS A 221 -4.46 -4.05 -3.97
N SER A 222 -5.51 -3.35 -4.34
CA SER A 222 -5.54 -2.30 -5.33
C SER A 222 -5.90 -0.98 -4.63
N ASN A 223 -6.25 0.04 -5.40
CA ASN A 223 -6.85 1.27 -4.86
C ASN A 223 -8.33 1.10 -4.49
N LYS A 224 -8.94 -0.02 -4.89
CA LYS A 224 -10.38 -0.27 -4.83
C LYS A 224 -10.75 -1.55 -4.09
N SER A 225 -9.89 -2.57 -4.09
CA SER A 225 -10.23 -3.90 -3.60
C SER A 225 -9.07 -4.55 -2.84
N GLU A 226 -9.40 -5.51 -2.00
CA GLU A 226 -8.44 -6.42 -1.37
C GLU A 226 -8.70 -7.85 -1.83
N PHE A 227 -7.63 -8.63 -1.87
CA PHE A 227 -7.64 -10.01 -2.31
C PHE A 227 -6.82 -10.86 -1.35
N ILE A 228 -7.21 -12.11 -1.18
CA ILE A 228 -6.49 -13.06 -0.33
C ILE A 228 -6.31 -14.37 -1.09
N GLU A 229 -5.09 -14.86 -1.14
CA GLU A 229 -4.75 -16.21 -1.59
C GLU A 229 -3.93 -16.93 -0.52
N ILE A 230 -4.00 -18.26 -0.49
CA ILE A 230 -3.19 -19.10 0.39
C ILE A 230 -2.22 -19.91 -0.45
N LEU A 231 -0.94 -19.82 -0.10
CA LEU A 231 0.14 -20.59 -0.70
C LEU A 231 0.52 -21.76 0.21
N ASN A 232 0.61 -22.96 -0.35
CA ASN A 232 1.31 -24.09 0.24
C ASN A 232 2.68 -24.23 -0.45
N THR A 233 3.73 -23.90 0.29
CA THR A 233 5.10 -23.85 -0.27
C THR A 233 5.80 -25.20 -0.33
N GLU A 234 5.30 -26.22 0.38
CA GLU A 234 5.78 -27.61 0.32
C GLU A 234 5.25 -28.32 -0.93
N GLU A 235 3.96 -28.13 -1.22
CA GLU A 235 3.26 -28.83 -2.32
C GLU A 235 3.12 -28.00 -3.60
N ASP A 236 3.58 -26.75 -3.57
CA ASP A 236 3.45 -25.76 -4.65
C ASP A 236 1.99 -25.60 -5.12
N LYS A 237 1.08 -25.48 -4.14
CA LYS A 237 -0.36 -25.30 -4.38
C LYS A 237 -0.81 -23.92 -3.93
N VAL A 238 -1.77 -23.38 -4.66
CA VAL A 238 -2.40 -22.09 -4.36
C VAL A 238 -3.91 -22.28 -4.23
N SER A 239 -4.54 -21.60 -3.28
CA SER A 239 -6.00 -21.54 -3.19
C SER A 239 -6.59 -20.70 -4.33
N PRO A 240 -7.90 -20.78 -4.59
CA PRO A 240 -8.59 -19.68 -5.26
C PRO A 240 -8.40 -18.36 -4.49
N GLU A 241 -8.62 -17.23 -5.16
CA GLU A 241 -8.77 -15.93 -4.50
C GLU A 241 -10.03 -15.95 -3.64
N LEU A 242 -9.88 -15.66 -2.35
CA LEU A 242 -10.89 -15.95 -1.33
C LEU A 242 -11.97 -14.87 -1.20
N VAL A 243 -11.68 -13.61 -1.51
CA VAL A 243 -12.63 -12.49 -1.38
C VAL A 243 -13.73 -12.59 -2.43
N GLU A 244 -13.35 -12.74 -3.69
CA GLU A 244 -14.28 -12.96 -4.80
C GLU A 244 -14.99 -14.31 -4.65
N SER A 245 -14.30 -15.36 -4.22
CA SER A 245 -14.94 -16.64 -3.91
C SER A 245 -16.03 -16.51 -2.84
N ALA A 246 -15.76 -15.73 -1.78
CA ALA A 246 -16.74 -15.43 -0.74
C ALA A 246 -17.92 -14.61 -1.28
N ARG A 247 -17.63 -13.58 -2.09
CA ARG A 247 -18.63 -12.74 -2.77
C ARG A 247 -19.56 -13.55 -3.66
N VAL A 248 -19.02 -14.43 -4.49
CA VAL A 248 -19.80 -15.32 -5.36
C VAL A 248 -20.66 -16.27 -4.51
N LYS A 249 -20.10 -16.89 -3.48
CA LYS A 249 -20.84 -17.84 -2.63
C LYS A 249 -21.97 -17.15 -1.88
N PHE A 250 -21.69 -16.03 -1.21
CA PHE A 250 -22.69 -15.29 -0.44
C PHE A 250 -23.77 -14.68 -1.34
N GLY A 251 -23.38 -14.12 -2.49
CA GLY A 251 -24.32 -13.58 -3.46
C GLY A 251 -25.30 -14.63 -3.96
N ALA A 252 -24.80 -15.83 -4.30
CA ALA A 252 -25.65 -16.95 -4.70
C ALA A 252 -26.63 -17.39 -3.60
N GLN A 253 -26.19 -17.40 -2.34
CA GLN A 253 -27.03 -17.76 -1.19
C GLN A 253 -28.14 -16.74 -0.89
N ASN A 254 -27.94 -15.47 -1.27
CA ASN A 254 -28.82 -14.36 -0.95
C ASN A 254 -29.49 -13.74 -2.18
N HIS A 255 -29.38 -14.37 -3.35
CA HIS A 255 -29.92 -13.88 -4.63
C HIS A 255 -29.42 -12.48 -5.01
N LEU A 256 -28.15 -12.17 -4.71
CA LEU A 256 -27.50 -10.93 -5.11
C LEU A 256 -26.75 -11.14 -6.43
N ASP A 257 -26.77 -10.11 -7.28
CA ASP A 257 -26.04 -10.14 -8.54
C ASP A 257 -24.54 -9.91 -8.31
N THR A 258 -23.73 -10.82 -8.83
CA THR A 258 -22.27 -10.78 -8.76
C THR A 258 -21.73 -10.50 -10.15
N TRP A 259 -21.97 -9.29 -10.65
CA TRP A 259 -21.37 -8.85 -11.89
C TRP A 259 -19.85 -8.69 -11.70
N ILE A 260 -19.07 -9.22 -12.65
CA ILE A 260 -17.61 -9.08 -12.69
C ILE A 260 -17.32 -7.88 -13.58
N ARG A 261 -16.68 -6.86 -12.99
CA ARG A 261 -16.25 -5.67 -13.72
C ARG A 261 -15.14 -6.01 -14.70
N SER A 262 -15.00 -5.23 -15.77
CA SER A 262 -13.93 -5.42 -16.76
C SER A 262 -12.53 -5.18 -16.21
N ASP A 263 -12.40 -4.39 -15.14
CA ASP A 263 -11.13 -4.17 -14.43
C ASP A 263 -10.85 -5.23 -13.35
N HIS A 264 -11.72 -6.25 -13.21
CA HIS A 264 -11.64 -7.33 -12.22
C HIS A 264 -11.62 -6.85 -10.75
N GLU A 265 -11.90 -5.57 -10.51
CA GLU A 265 -12.09 -4.99 -9.19
C GLU A 265 -13.46 -5.38 -8.62
N ASN A 266 -13.55 -5.52 -7.30
CA ASN A 266 -14.78 -5.95 -6.62
C ASN A 266 -15.22 -5.03 -5.48
N TYR A 267 -14.46 -3.96 -5.19
CA TYR A 267 -14.74 -3.00 -4.09
C TYR A 267 -14.94 -3.66 -2.72
N SER A 268 -14.38 -4.85 -2.54
CA SER A 268 -14.51 -5.63 -1.33
C SER A 268 -13.23 -5.54 -0.52
N TYR A 269 -13.38 -5.53 0.80
CA TYR A 269 -12.29 -5.30 1.74
C TYR A 269 -12.27 -6.37 2.82
N THR A 270 -11.10 -6.58 3.40
CA THR A 270 -10.86 -7.62 4.40
C THR A 270 -10.30 -7.03 5.69
N ASN A 271 -10.74 -7.58 6.81
CA ASN A 271 -10.29 -7.21 8.14
C ASN A 271 -10.15 -8.48 8.99
N ASN A 272 -9.45 -8.36 10.12
CA ASN A 272 -9.37 -9.42 11.13
C ASN A 272 -8.96 -10.80 10.55
N ILE A 273 -7.93 -10.79 9.69
CA ILE A 273 -7.42 -12.00 9.03
C ILE A 273 -6.60 -12.79 10.03
N GLU A 274 -7.00 -14.03 10.33
CA GLU A 274 -6.33 -14.88 11.30
C GLU A 274 -6.42 -16.37 10.95
N TRP A 275 -5.37 -17.12 11.32
CA TRP A 275 -5.39 -18.57 11.23
C TRP A 275 -6.13 -19.19 12.42
N LYS A 276 -7.12 -20.05 12.15
CA LYS A 276 -7.73 -20.95 13.11
C LYS A 276 -7.10 -22.34 12.99
N GLY A 277 -6.12 -22.59 13.85
CA GLY A 277 -5.27 -23.77 13.72
C GLY A 277 -4.34 -23.63 12.52
N ASN A 278 -4.01 -24.74 11.87
CA ASN A 278 -2.98 -24.77 10.82
C ASN A 278 -3.52 -24.74 9.38
N ASP A 279 -4.82 -24.98 9.19
CA ASP A 279 -5.41 -25.24 7.87
C ASP A 279 -6.57 -24.31 7.51
N THR A 280 -7.13 -23.60 8.50
CA THR A 280 -8.28 -22.72 8.30
C THR A 280 -7.88 -21.26 8.45
N LEU A 281 -8.11 -20.47 7.41
CA LEU A 281 -7.99 -19.01 7.46
C LEU A 281 -9.38 -18.40 7.68
N GLU A 282 -9.53 -17.56 8.70
CA GLU A 282 -10.72 -16.77 8.93
C GLU A 282 -10.44 -15.29 8.64
N PHE A 283 -11.44 -14.58 8.12
CA PHE A 283 -11.41 -13.13 8.00
C PHE A 283 -12.82 -12.55 8.01
N GLU A 284 -12.92 -11.27 8.34
CA GLU A 284 -14.14 -10.49 8.13
C GLU A 284 -14.05 -9.79 6.77
N GLY A 285 -15.12 -9.87 5.98
CA GLY A 285 -15.18 -9.28 4.65
C GLY A 285 -16.31 -8.28 4.56
N SER A 286 -16.05 -7.11 3.96
CA SER A 286 -17.09 -6.20 3.50
C SER A 286 -17.25 -6.42 2.00
N LEU A 287 -18.29 -7.14 1.60
CA LEU A 287 -18.51 -7.61 0.24
C LEU A 287 -19.45 -6.67 -0.52
N ALA A 288 -18.99 -6.10 -1.62
CA ALA A 288 -19.77 -5.18 -2.43
C ALA A 288 -20.49 -5.87 -3.60
N TYR A 289 -21.72 -5.46 -3.83
CA TYR A 289 -22.57 -5.87 -4.95
C TYR A 289 -23.17 -4.63 -5.62
N GLN A 290 -23.55 -4.75 -6.89
CA GLN A 290 -24.17 -3.67 -7.65
C GLN A 290 -23.40 -2.34 -7.55
N ASP A 291 -22.09 -2.40 -7.85
CA ASP A 291 -21.18 -1.24 -7.81
C ASP A 291 -21.22 -0.45 -6.49
N THR A 292 -21.18 -1.16 -5.35
CA THR A 292 -21.22 -0.65 -3.97
C THR A 292 -22.58 -0.18 -3.46
N GLU A 293 -23.66 -0.30 -4.24
CA GLU A 293 -25.02 -0.03 -3.75
C GLU A 293 -25.41 -0.93 -2.58
N ILE A 294 -24.93 -2.18 -2.59
CA ILE A 294 -25.15 -3.14 -1.53
C ILE A 294 -23.80 -3.56 -0.96
N ILE A 295 -23.62 -3.37 0.35
CA ILE A 295 -22.46 -3.84 1.10
C ILE A 295 -22.95 -4.83 2.16
N LYS A 296 -22.29 -5.99 2.22
CA LYS A 296 -22.60 -7.06 3.16
C LYS A 296 -21.37 -7.42 3.96
N ASP A 297 -21.45 -7.21 5.27
CA ASP A 297 -20.42 -7.63 6.20
C ASP A 297 -20.60 -9.11 6.51
N VAL A 298 -19.54 -9.89 6.33
CA VAL A 298 -19.55 -11.33 6.50
C VAL A 298 -18.34 -11.80 7.29
N LYS A 299 -18.47 -12.96 7.90
CA LYS A 299 -17.35 -13.78 8.34
C LYS A 299 -17.10 -14.87 7.30
N VAL A 300 -15.86 -14.98 6.86
CA VAL A 300 -15.38 -16.02 5.95
C VAL A 300 -14.46 -16.97 6.70
N ALA A 301 -14.61 -18.26 6.46
CA ALA A 301 -13.67 -19.29 6.92
C ALA A 301 -13.34 -20.21 5.75
N TYR A 302 -12.07 -20.33 5.40
CA TYR A 302 -11.60 -21.20 4.32
C TYR A 302 -10.70 -22.31 4.86
N GLU A 303 -11.09 -23.56 4.67
CA GLU A 303 -10.30 -24.75 5.04
C GLU A 303 -9.51 -25.23 3.81
N PHE A 304 -8.18 -25.05 3.84
CA PHE A 304 -7.33 -25.24 2.68
C PHE A 304 -7.30 -26.70 2.19
N SER A 305 -7.18 -27.66 3.11
CA SER A 305 -7.11 -29.09 2.77
C SER A 305 -8.40 -29.61 2.10
N LYS A 306 -9.56 -29.10 2.51
CA LYS A 306 -10.87 -29.48 1.98
C LYS A 306 -11.33 -28.63 0.80
N LYS A 307 -10.67 -27.48 0.57
CA LYS A 307 -11.09 -26.47 -0.41
C LYS A 307 -12.53 -26.02 -0.20
N ASP A 308 -12.94 -25.90 1.07
CA ASP A 308 -14.28 -25.45 1.44
C ASP A 308 -14.23 -24.04 2.01
N ILE A 309 -15.21 -23.22 1.62
CA ILE A 309 -15.33 -21.83 2.04
C ILE A 309 -16.68 -21.62 2.71
N ALA A 310 -16.72 -21.36 4.01
CA ALA A 310 -17.93 -20.96 4.70
C ALA A 310 -18.04 -19.43 4.69
N VAL A 311 -19.24 -18.92 4.41
CA VAL A 311 -19.53 -17.48 4.47
C VAL A 311 -20.82 -17.28 5.23
N THR A 312 -20.79 -16.44 6.25
CA THR A 312 -21.93 -16.13 7.12
C THR A 312 -22.06 -14.62 7.31
N GLU A 313 -23.27 -14.08 7.18
CA GLU A 313 -23.52 -12.65 7.43
C GLU A 313 -23.20 -12.31 8.91
N LEU A 314 -22.46 -11.22 9.11
CA LEU A 314 -22.27 -10.64 10.43
C LEU A 314 -23.53 -9.86 10.78
N ASN A 315 -24.23 -10.31 11.82
CA ASN A 315 -25.36 -9.53 12.35
C ASN A 315 -24.81 -8.23 12.92
N GLN A 316 -25.06 -7.12 12.22
CA GLN A 316 -24.89 -5.79 12.81
C GLN A 316 -25.81 -5.74 14.03
N GLY A 317 -25.21 -5.68 15.23
CA GLY A 317 -25.96 -5.58 16.47
C GLY A 317 -26.98 -4.45 16.36
N LYS A 318 -28.26 -4.77 16.58
CA LYS A 318 -29.33 -3.78 16.72
C LYS A 318 -29.12 -2.89 17.93
#